data_AF-A0A319D417-F1
#
_entry.id   AF-A0A319D417-F1
#
_cell.length_a   1.000
_cell.length_b   1.000
_cell.length_c   1.000
_cell.angle_alpha   90.00
_cell.angle_beta   90.00
_cell.angle_gamma   90.00
#
_symmetry.space_group_name_H-M   'P 1'
#
loop_
_entity.id
_entity.type
_entity.pdbx_description
1 polymer ?
#
loop_
_entity_poly.entity_id
_entity_poly.type
_entity_poly.pdbx_seq_one_letter_code
_entity_poly.pdbx_strand_id
1 'polypeptide(L)'
;MPGNDKVYESMNPLEINEYDELSTREPLQLRPIIQCLMQEEPTPELAKIQAHPHSVFGLYLIACAFHSVLFGIHLSCGFMGIPGSYTALERALDRWKVMWDALQTRRDTQKMAQTGFMLNALEIWWLAKSLIRNPPVMPTVGDISLDSMQNFHAMLEKLKDLEPI
;
A
#
# COMPACT_ATOMS: atom_id res chain seq x y z
N MET A 1 -5.33 5.44 31.47
CA MET A 1 -6.08 5.33 30.21
C MET A 1 -5.47 6.30 29.22
N PRO A 2 -4.84 5.85 28.12
CA PRO A 2 -4.30 6.74 27.12
C PRO A 2 -5.42 7.07 26.11
N GLY A 3 -6.09 8.19 26.32
CA GLY A 3 -7.12 8.73 25.43
C GLY A 3 -6.73 10.08 24.83
N ASN A 4 -5.41 10.33 24.68
CA ASN A 4 -4.88 11.64 24.31
C ASN A 4 -3.95 11.57 23.09
N ASP A 5 -4.27 10.67 22.15
CA ASP A 5 -3.61 10.66 20.85
C ASP A 5 -4.24 11.74 19.97
N LYS A 6 -3.55 12.88 19.87
CA LYS A 6 -3.78 13.97 18.91
C LYS A 6 -3.79 13.52 17.43
N VAL A 7 -3.62 12.23 17.17
CA VAL A 7 -3.66 11.60 15.85
C VAL A 7 -5.09 11.58 15.29
N TYR A 8 -6.12 11.64 16.14
CA TYR A 8 -7.53 11.60 15.71
C TYR A 8 -8.17 12.97 15.44
N GLU A 9 -7.50 14.07 15.77
CA GLU A 9 -8.08 15.43 15.72
C GLU A 9 -7.68 16.26 14.49
N SER A 10 -7.19 15.67 13.40
CA SER A 10 -6.82 16.43 12.19
C SER A 10 -7.66 16.06 10.96
N MET A 11 -8.97 16.27 11.04
CA MET A 11 -9.76 16.73 9.89
C MET A 11 -11.12 17.23 10.38
N ASN A 12 -11.41 18.53 10.22
CA ASN A 12 -12.77 19.00 10.37
C ASN A 12 -13.59 18.46 9.18
N PRO A 13 -14.63 17.63 9.39
CA PRO A 13 -15.40 17.02 8.30
C PRO A 13 -16.08 18.06 7.39
N LEU A 14 -16.18 19.31 7.83
CA LEU A 14 -16.75 20.42 7.06
C LEU A 14 -15.76 21.02 6.04
N GLU A 15 -14.43 20.87 6.23
CA GLU A 15 -13.42 21.33 5.25
C GLU A 15 -13.26 20.35 4.07
N ILE A 16 -13.80 19.15 4.16
CA ILE A 16 -13.79 18.14 3.09
C ILE A 16 -14.72 18.57 1.94
N ASN A 17 -15.79 19.32 2.26
CA ASN A 17 -16.82 19.70 1.29
C ASN A 17 -16.38 20.76 0.28
N GLU A 18 -15.37 21.58 0.57
CA GLU A 18 -14.92 22.62 -0.37
C GLU A 18 -14.05 22.06 -1.51
N TYR A 19 -13.58 20.81 -1.41
CA TYR A 19 -12.76 20.17 -2.44
C TYR A 19 -13.55 19.23 -3.37
N ASP A 20 -14.85 19.02 -3.14
CA ASP A 20 -15.62 17.95 -3.80
C ASP A 20 -16.73 18.43 -4.76
N GLU A 21 -16.93 19.75 -4.93
CA GLU A 21 -18.00 20.28 -5.79
C GLU A 21 -17.75 20.14 -7.32
N LEU A 22 -16.72 19.41 -7.78
CA LEU A 22 -16.42 19.28 -9.22
C LEU A 22 -16.12 17.86 -9.73
N SER A 23 -16.41 16.80 -8.96
CA SER A 23 -16.09 15.43 -9.41
C SER A 23 -17.34 14.60 -9.72
N THR A 24 -17.99 14.88 -10.86
CA THR A 24 -18.81 13.89 -11.59
C THR A 24 -17.92 12.80 -12.19
N ARG A 25 -17.17 12.08 -11.35
CA ARG A 25 -16.25 11.02 -11.78
C ARG A 25 -16.72 9.69 -11.23
N GLU A 26 -16.83 8.70 -12.10
CA GLU A 26 -17.08 7.33 -11.66
C GLU A 26 -15.96 6.89 -10.69
N PRO A 27 -16.32 6.25 -9.56
CA PRO A 27 -15.34 5.77 -8.61
C PRO A 27 -14.49 4.69 -9.27
N LEU A 28 -13.19 4.97 -9.39
CA LEU A 28 -12.23 4.00 -9.91
C LEU A 28 -12.17 2.78 -8.99
N GLN A 29 -12.34 1.60 -9.58
CA GLN A 29 -12.26 0.34 -8.86
C GLN A 29 -10.80 -0.01 -8.58
N LEU A 30 -10.48 -0.43 -7.35
CA LEU A 30 -9.12 -0.79 -6.96
C LEU A 30 -8.58 -1.98 -7.77
N ARG A 31 -9.40 -3.00 -8.02
CA ARG A 31 -8.96 -4.22 -8.70
C ARG A 31 -8.39 -3.97 -10.11
N PRO A 32 -9.08 -3.27 -11.03
CA PRO A 32 -8.51 -2.90 -12.33
C PRO A 32 -7.21 -2.12 -12.25
N ILE A 33 -7.10 -1.17 -11.29
CA ILE A 33 -5.87 -0.41 -11.08
C ILE A 33 -4.72 -1.34 -10.70
N ILE A 34 -4.93 -2.21 -9.72
CA ILE A 34 -3.90 -3.15 -9.26
C ILE A 34 -3.48 -4.09 -10.40
N GLN A 35 -4.44 -4.62 -11.17
CA GLN A 35 -4.14 -5.46 -12.33
C GLN A 35 -3.31 -4.72 -13.37
N CYS A 36 -3.68 -3.48 -13.70
CA CYS A 36 -2.95 -2.63 -14.63
C CYS A 36 -1.51 -2.35 -14.13
N LEU A 37 -1.34 -2.06 -12.84
CA LEU A 37 -0.02 -1.83 -12.25
C LEU A 37 0.86 -3.09 -12.27
N MET A 38 0.27 -4.28 -12.18
CA MET A 38 0.97 -5.57 -12.22
C MET A 38 1.34 -6.05 -13.64
N GLN A 39 0.72 -5.49 -14.70
CA GLN A 39 1.00 -5.91 -16.09
C GLN A 39 2.47 -5.72 -16.47
N GLU A 40 3.00 -6.63 -17.30
CA GLU A 40 4.40 -6.57 -17.75
C GLU A 40 4.65 -5.37 -18.66
N GLU A 41 3.83 -5.24 -19.70
CA GLU A 41 3.94 -4.13 -20.63
C GLU A 41 3.16 -2.91 -20.15
N PRO A 42 3.68 -1.69 -20.38
CA PRO A 42 2.95 -0.47 -20.08
C PRO A 42 1.77 -0.32 -21.04
N THR A 43 0.56 -0.49 -20.51
CA THR A 43 -0.67 -0.28 -21.28
C THR A 43 -1.02 1.20 -21.38
N PRO A 44 -1.79 1.62 -22.41
CA PRO A 44 -2.30 3.00 -22.48
C PRO A 44 -3.17 3.37 -21.27
N GLU A 45 -3.77 2.37 -20.61
CA GLU A 45 -4.48 2.55 -19.34
C GLU A 45 -3.55 2.89 -18.18
N LEU A 46 -2.37 2.27 -18.12
CA LEU A 46 -1.34 2.61 -17.13
C LEU A 46 -0.89 4.06 -17.29
N ALA A 47 -0.65 4.50 -18.53
CA ALA A 47 -0.27 5.88 -18.82
C ALA A 47 -1.37 6.86 -18.39
N LYS A 48 -2.65 6.50 -18.61
CA LYS A 48 -3.77 7.28 -18.07
C LYS A 48 -3.70 7.33 -16.55
N ILE A 49 -3.64 6.19 -15.86
CA ILE A 49 -3.58 6.14 -14.39
C ILE A 49 -2.43 7.03 -13.89
N GLN A 50 -1.20 6.84 -14.38
CA GLN A 50 -0.03 7.62 -13.96
C GLN A 50 -0.14 9.12 -14.27
N ALA A 51 -0.80 9.51 -15.36
CA ALA A 51 -0.99 10.91 -15.73
C ALA A 51 -2.07 11.60 -14.87
N HIS A 52 -2.98 10.86 -14.24
CA HIS A 52 -4.02 11.44 -13.41
C HIS A 52 -3.49 11.77 -12.01
N PRO A 53 -3.79 12.97 -11.47
CA PRO A 53 -3.44 13.29 -10.09
C PRO A 53 -4.25 12.40 -9.15
N HIS A 54 -3.59 11.42 -8.56
CA HIS A 54 -4.17 10.63 -7.48
C HIS A 54 -4.17 11.41 -6.18
N SER A 55 -5.24 11.27 -5.39
CA SER A 55 -5.24 11.76 -4.01
C SER A 55 -4.28 10.91 -3.17
N VAL A 56 -3.75 11.48 -2.08
CA VAL A 56 -2.94 10.71 -1.10
C VAL A 56 -3.74 9.50 -0.60
N PHE A 57 -5.03 9.69 -0.36
CA PHE A 57 -5.95 8.59 -0.01
C PHE A 57 -6.00 7.49 -1.07
N GLY A 58 -6.11 7.85 -2.35
CA GLY A 58 -6.15 6.88 -3.45
C GLY A 58 -4.85 6.06 -3.54
N LEU A 59 -3.69 6.72 -3.44
CA LEU A 59 -2.41 6.00 -3.42
C LEU A 59 -2.25 5.15 -2.16
N TYR A 60 -2.68 5.63 -1.00
CA TYR A 60 -2.69 4.86 0.23
C TYR A 60 -3.52 3.57 0.10
N LEU A 61 -4.74 3.67 -0.45
CA LEU A 61 -5.58 2.49 -0.71
C LEU A 61 -4.93 1.48 -1.66
N ILE A 62 -4.25 1.95 -2.71
CA ILE A 62 -3.51 1.09 -3.63
C ILE A 62 -2.37 0.36 -2.88
N ALA A 63 -1.64 1.07 -2.01
CA ALA A 63 -0.60 0.46 -1.19
C ALA A 63 -1.16 -0.63 -0.25
N CYS A 64 -2.28 -0.38 0.41
CA CYS A 64 -2.96 -1.39 1.23
C CYS A 64 -3.43 -2.59 0.39
N ALA A 65 -3.96 -2.37 -0.81
CA ALA A 65 -4.42 -3.44 -1.68
C ALA A 65 -3.27 -4.37 -2.13
N PHE A 66 -2.05 -3.84 -2.29
CA PHE A 66 -0.87 -4.68 -2.56
C PHE A 66 -0.58 -5.66 -1.44
N HIS A 67 -0.80 -5.28 -0.17
CA HIS A 67 -0.63 -6.22 0.96
C HIS A 67 -1.64 -7.36 0.89
N SER A 68 -2.89 -7.10 0.54
CA SER A 68 -3.88 -8.16 0.33
C SER A 68 -3.44 -9.15 -0.77
N VAL A 69 -2.90 -8.64 -1.87
CA VAL A 69 -2.34 -9.49 -2.95
C VAL A 69 -1.12 -10.26 -2.46
N LEU A 70 -0.21 -9.60 -1.74
CA LEU A 70 1.00 -10.17 -1.18
C LEU A 70 0.70 -11.35 -0.24
N PHE A 71 -0.28 -11.21 0.65
CA PHE A 71 -0.68 -12.29 1.54
C PHE A 71 -1.33 -13.45 0.77
N GLY A 72 -2.13 -13.14 -0.26
CA GLY A 72 -2.64 -14.16 -1.18
C GLY A 72 -1.53 -14.95 -1.89
N ILE A 73 -0.47 -14.26 -2.33
CA ILE A 73 0.71 -14.91 -2.92
C ILE A 73 1.43 -15.75 -1.86
N HIS A 74 1.66 -15.24 -0.64
CA HIS A 74 2.30 -16.01 0.42
C HIS A 74 1.57 -17.32 0.74
N LEU A 75 0.24 -17.25 0.85
CA LEU A 75 -0.59 -18.43 1.10
C LEU A 75 -0.51 -19.45 -0.04
N SER A 76 -0.45 -18.97 -1.28
CA SER A 76 -0.44 -19.83 -2.48
C SER A 76 0.95 -20.40 -2.78
N CYS A 77 1.99 -19.60 -2.60
CA CYS A 77 3.38 -19.91 -2.98
C CYS A 77 4.20 -20.54 -1.86
N GLY A 78 3.82 -20.36 -0.58
CA GLY A 78 4.42 -21.06 0.55
C GLY A 78 4.36 -22.59 0.41
N PHE A 79 3.48 -23.10 -0.44
CA PHE A 79 3.37 -24.52 -0.77
C PHE A 79 4.20 -24.99 -1.98
N MET A 80 4.58 -24.11 -2.91
CA MET A 80 5.16 -24.50 -4.21
C MET A 80 6.51 -23.88 -4.55
N GLY A 81 6.98 -22.86 -3.82
CA GLY A 81 8.32 -22.28 -4.04
C GLY A 81 8.56 -21.81 -5.48
N ILE A 82 7.53 -21.26 -6.14
CA ILE A 82 7.59 -20.90 -7.55
C ILE A 82 8.47 -19.65 -7.72
N PRO A 83 9.57 -19.74 -8.49
CA PRO A 83 10.41 -18.57 -8.77
C PRO A 83 9.59 -17.53 -9.54
N GLY A 84 9.70 -16.26 -9.11
CA GLY A 84 9.07 -15.14 -9.82
C GLY A 84 7.62 -14.85 -9.45
N SER A 85 7.02 -15.52 -8.46
CA SER A 85 5.64 -15.27 -8.01
C SER A 85 5.38 -13.82 -7.58
N TYR A 86 6.41 -13.11 -7.13
CA TYR A 86 6.32 -11.72 -6.71
C TYR A 86 6.63 -10.70 -7.81
N THR A 87 7.16 -11.12 -8.97
CA THR A 87 7.66 -10.19 -10.02
C THR A 87 6.62 -9.16 -10.47
N ALA A 88 5.37 -9.61 -10.68
CA ALA A 88 4.28 -8.73 -11.04
C ALA A 88 3.94 -7.72 -9.92
N LEU A 89 4.04 -8.15 -8.66
CA LEU A 89 3.78 -7.30 -7.50
C LEU A 89 4.93 -6.31 -7.25
N GLU A 90 6.19 -6.72 -7.40
CA GLU A 90 7.36 -5.83 -7.30
C GLU A 90 7.26 -4.71 -8.32
N ARG A 91 6.93 -5.04 -9.57
CA ARG A 91 6.72 -4.06 -10.64
C ARG A 91 5.61 -3.08 -10.30
N ALA A 92 4.51 -3.56 -9.73
CA ALA A 92 3.40 -2.71 -9.33
C ALA A 92 3.77 -1.75 -8.19
N LEU A 93 4.54 -2.23 -7.21
CA LEU A 93 5.07 -1.42 -6.11
C LEU A 93 6.04 -0.35 -6.62
N ASP A 94 6.90 -0.67 -7.60
CA ASP A 94 7.82 0.31 -8.18
C ASP A 94 7.07 1.40 -8.95
N ARG A 95 6.05 1.02 -9.72
CA ARG A 95 5.16 1.96 -10.43
C ARG A 95 4.38 2.85 -9.45
N TRP A 96 3.89 2.28 -8.35
CA TRP A 96 3.24 3.05 -7.30
C TRP A 96 4.19 4.07 -6.67
N LYS A 97 5.45 3.71 -6.43
CA LYS A 97 6.45 4.62 -5.85
C LYS A 97 6.68 5.85 -6.74
N VAL A 98 6.75 5.65 -8.06
CA VAL A 98 6.85 6.76 -9.03
C VAL A 98 5.65 7.70 -8.91
N MET A 99 4.44 7.16 -8.79
CA MET A 99 3.22 7.96 -8.64
C MET A 99 3.19 8.72 -7.31
N TRP A 100 3.65 8.07 -6.22
CA TRP A 100 3.79 8.69 -4.91
C TRP A 100 4.78 9.84 -4.93
N ASP A 101 5.97 9.65 -5.50
CA ASP A 101 7.01 10.69 -5.56
C ASP A 101 6.56 11.90 -6.40
N ALA A 102 5.88 11.64 -7.52
CA ALA A 102 5.28 12.70 -8.34
C ALA A 102 4.22 13.49 -7.57
N LEU A 103 3.41 12.82 -6.74
CA LEU A 103 2.41 13.46 -5.89
C LEU A 103 3.06 14.32 -4.80
N GLN A 104 4.14 13.83 -4.17
CA GLN A 104 4.85 14.58 -3.13
C GLN A 104 5.58 15.79 -3.68
N THR A 105 6.16 15.69 -4.87
CA THR A 105 6.85 16.82 -5.54
C THR A 105 5.89 17.96 -5.90
N ARG A 106 4.61 17.65 -6.13
CA ARG A 106 3.57 18.63 -6.50
C ARG A 106 2.87 19.26 -5.30
N ARG A 107 3.03 18.71 -4.10
CA ARG A 107 2.33 19.18 -2.90
C ARG A 107 3.15 20.18 -2.13
N ASP A 108 2.48 21.26 -1.71
CA ASP A 108 3.02 22.20 -0.74
C ASP A 108 3.07 21.55 0.65
N THR A 109 4.15 21.77 1.39
CA THR A 109 4.43 21.14 2.69
C THR A 109 3.30 21.35 3.72
N GLN A 110 2.57 22.46 3.62
CA GLN A 110 1.44 22.77 4.49
C GLN A 110 0.21 21.87 4.23
N LYS A 111 -0.02 21.42 2.99
CA LYS A 111 -1.13 20.50 2.62
C LYS A 111 -0.80 19.04 2.93
N MET A 112 0.47 18.69 3.18
CA MET A 112 0.86 17.36 3.64
C MET A 112 0.42 17.11 5.09
N ALA A 113 0.57 18.09 5.98
CA ALA A 113 0.21 17.95 7.39
C ALA A 113 -1.26 17.58 7.61
N GLN A 114 -2.15 17.97 6.69
CA GLN A 114 -3.58 17.66 6.74
C GLN A 114 -3.92 16.22 6.29
N THR A 115 -2.97 15.44 5.78
CA THR A 115 -3.24 14.07 5.30
C THR A 115 -3.10 12.97 6.36
N GLY A 116 -2.80 13.35 7.61
CA GLY A 116 -2.81 12.46 8.76
C GLY A 116 -1.97 11.18 8.54
N PHE A 117 -2.51 10.04 8.97
CA PHE A 117 -1.83 8.74 8.89
C PHE A 117 -1.46 8.30 7.47
N MET A 118 -2.14 8.82 6.44
CA MET A 118 -1.91 8.40 5.05
C MET A 118 -0.53 8.85 4.53
N LEU A 119 0.14 9.79 5.20
CA LEU A 119 1.55 10.10 4.96
C LEU A 119 2.44 8.87 5.12
N ASN A 120 2.03 7.93 5.98
CA ASN A 120 2.77 6.70 6.24
C ASN A 120 2.66 5.66 5.10
N ALA A 121 2.09 6.03 3.94
CA ALA A 121 1.96 5.11 2.81
C ALA A 121 3.32 4.61 2.32
N LEU A 122 4.39 5.39 2.51
CA LEU A 122 5.74 5.00 2.15
C LEU A 122 6.24 3.84 3.02
N GLU A 123 5.90 3.83 4.30
CA GLU A 123 6.21 2.78 5.27
C GLU A 123 5.45 1.50 4.92
N ILE A 124 4.18 1.63 4.49
CA ILE A 124 3.39 0.51 3.96
C ILE A 124 4.05 -0.08 2.70
N TRP A 125 4.56 0.76 1.81
CA TRP A 125 5.31 0.32 0.63
C TRP A 125 6.62 -0.38 0.99
N TRP A 126 7.41 0.20 1.90
CA TRP A 126 8.65 -0.39 2.40
C TRP A 126 8.40 -1.76 3.01
N LEU A 127 7.37 -1.89 3.83
CA LEU A 127 6.96 -3.16 4.41
C LEU A 127 6.71 -4.18 3.29
N ALA A 128 5.89 -3.85 2.28
CA ALA A 128 5.61 -4.76 1.17
C ALA A 128 6.89 -5.21 0.43
N LYS A 129 7.83 -4.30 0.14
CA LYS A 129 9.11 -4.64 -0.50
C LYS A 129 9.94 -5.56 0.38
N SER A 130 9.98 -5.32 1.69
CA SER A 130 10.68 -6.18 2.65
C SER A 130 10.06 -7.58 2.73
N LEU A 131 8.73 -7.69 2.67
CA LEU A 131 8.02 -8.97 2.69
C LEU A 131 8.24 -9.80 1.42
N ILE A 132 8.42 -9.15 0.28
CA ILE A 132 8.75 -9.85 -0.96
C ILE A 132 10.19 -10.41 -0.89
N ARG A 133 11.13 -9.63 -0.37
CA ARG A 133 12.54 -10.03 -0.25
C ARG A 133 12.77 -11.10 0.79
N ASN A 134 12.06 -10.99 1.91
CA ASN A 134 12.16 -11.88 3.05
C ASN A 134 10.77 -12.47 3.32
N PRO A 135 10.29 -13.38 2.44
CA PRO A 135 8.99 -13.99 2.62
C PRO A 135 8.97 -14.72 3.96
N PRO A 136 8.05 -14.41 4.87
CA PRO A 136 7.91 -15.15 6.11
C PRO A 136 7.70 -16.64 5.83
N VAL A 137 8.34 -17.47 6.65
CA VAL A 137 7.91 -18.86 6.80
C VAL A 137 6.55 -18.82 7.49
N MET A 138 5.48 -18.81 6.70
CA MET A 138 4.12 -18.83 7.23
C MET A 138 3.88 -20.19 7.89
N PRO A 139 3.34 -20.23 9.12
CA PRO A 139 2.97 -21.49 9.74
C PRO A 139 1.86 -22.15 8.91
N THR A 140 1.92 -23.47 8.79
CA THR A 140 0.98 -24.27 7.99
C THR A 140 -0.46 -24.02 8.43
N VAL A 141 -1.42 -24.20 7.50
CA VAL A 141 -2.86 -23.88 7.65
C VAL A 141 -3.52 -24.39 8.96
N GLY A 142 -2.94 -25.40 9.62
CA GLY A 142 -3.38 -25.87 10.95
C GLY A 142 -3.13 -24.90 12.12
N ASP A 143 -2.20 -23.95 12.00
CA ASP A 143 -1.80 -23.01 13.05
C ASP A 143 -2.40 -21.60 12.89
N ILE A 144 -3.12 -21.34 11.80
CA ILE A 144 -3.57 -19.99 11.41
C ILE A 144 -4.74 -19.50 12.28
N SER A 145 -5.39 -20.36 13.05
CA SER A 145 -6.70 -20.07 13.65
C SER A 145 -6.69 -19.43 15.05
N LEU A 146 -5.56 -19.11 15.69
CA LEU A 146 -5.61 -18.53 17.05
C LEU A 146 -4.83 -17.22 17.28
N ASP A 147 -3.85 -16.86 16.44
CA ASP A 147 -3.00 -15.71 16.76
C ASP A 147 -2.36 -14.99 15.54
N SER A 148 -3.19 -14.60 14.56
CA SER A 148 -2.72 -13.89 13.35
C SER A 148 -1.92 -12.60 13.66
N MET A 149 -2.32 -11.88 14.72
CA MET A 149 -1.65 -10.65 15.16
C MET A 149 -0.28 -10.94 15.77
N GLN A 150 -0.14 -12.01 16.57
CA GLN A 150 1.15 -12.39 17.15
C GLN A 150 2.11 -12.90 16.07
N ASN A 151 1.60 -13.66 15.09
CA ASN A 151 2.39 -14.10 13.95
C ASN A 151 2.90 -12.91 13.12
N PHE A 152 2.04 -11.91 12.87
CA PHE A 152 2.43 -10.68 12.19
C PHE A 152 3.48 -9.89 13.00
N HIS A 153 3.30 -9.76 14.32
CA HIS A 153 4.30 -9.12 15.18
C HIS A 153 5.65 -9.85 15.17
N ALA A 154 5.66 -11.17 15.31
CA ALA A 154 6.88 -11.96 15.27
C ALA A 154 7.61 -11.83 13.92
N MET A 155 6.85 -11.72 12.84
CA MET A 155 7.38 -11.46 11.50
C MET A 155 7.98 -10.05 11.37
N LEU A 156 7.33 -9.02 11.93
CA LEU A 156 7.89 -7.67 11.98
C LEU A 156 9.19 -7.61 12.78
N GLU A 157 9.28 -8.30 13.92
CA GLU A 157 10.51 -8.35 14.71
C GLU A 157 11.68 -8.94 13.90
N LYS A 158 11.45 -10.05 13.18
CA LYS A 158 12.48 -10.64 12.29
C LYS A 158 12.95 -9.70 11.17
N LEU A 159 12.09 -8.78 10.73
CA LEU A 159 12.43 -7.81 9.69
C LEU A 159 13.18 -6.60 10.24
N LYS A 160 12.97 -6.23 11.52
CA LYS A 160 13.72 -5.17 12.19
C LYS A 160 15.19 -5.54 12.41
N ASP A 161 15.46 -6.84 12.58
CA ASP A 161 16.82 -7.37 12.77
C ASP A 161 17.64 -7.41 11.47
N LEU A 162 17.00 -7.16 10.31
CA LEU A 162 17.68 -7.02 9.01
C LEU A 162 18.00 -5.54 8.81
N GLU A 163 19.29 -5.21 8.69
CA GLU A 163 19.79 -3.83 8.56
C GLU A 163 19.01 -2.98 7.52
N PRO A 164 18.84 -1.67 7.78
CA PRO A 164 18.17 -0.77 6.84
C PRO A 164 19.02 -0.55 5.59
N ILE A 165 18.32 -0.33 4.47
CA ILE A 165 18.90 0.08 3.17
C ILE A 165 18.94 1.59 3.08
#